data_AF-A0A7V2IIF1-F1
#
_entry.id   AF-A0A7V2IIF1-F1
#
_cell.length_a   1.000
_cell.length_b   1.000
_cell.length_c   1.000
_cell.angle_alpha   90.00
_cell.angle_beta   90.00
_cell.angle_gamma   90.00
#
_symmetry.space_group_name_H-M   'P 1'
#
loop_
_entity.id
_entity.type
_entity.pdbx_description
1 polymer ?
#
loop_
_entity_poly.entity_id
_entity_poly.type
_entity_poly.pdbx_seq_one_letter_code
_entity_poly.pdbx_strand_id
1 'polypeptide(L)' 'MRRCPNCQKEIEENSNFCSNCGYKIKNVKICSNCGYENNLIDRFCKKCGYSFEKTKNFKLNKFFIIFFSSQKISVSIKF' A
#
# COMPACT_ATOMS: atom_id res chain seq x y z
N MET A 1 -8.49 -5.76 -11.42
CA MET A 1 -8.39 -7.05 -12.15
C MET A 1 -7.06 -7.72 -11.84
N ARG A 2 -7.00 -9.06 -11.77
CA ARG A 2 -5.78 -9.82 -11.47
C ARG A 2 -5.56 -10.95 -12.46
N ARG A 3 -4.36 -11.54 -12.54
CA ARG A 3 -4.06 -12.67 -13.44
C ARG A 3 -4.07 -14.01 -12.70
N CYS A 4 -4.56 -15.04 -13.38
CA CYS A 4 -4.48 -16.42 -12.89
C CYS A 4 -3.00 -16.83 -12.69
N PRO A 5 -2.60 -17.35 -11.53
CA PRO A 5 -1.23 -17.85 -11.35
C PRO A 5 -0.94 -19.10 -12.20
N ASN A 6 -1.97 -19.85 -12.61
CA ASN A 6 -1.81 -21.07 -13.40
C ASN A 6 -1.78 -20.81 -14.91
N CYS A 7 -2.77 -20.07 -15.44
CA CYS A 7 -2.90 -19.85 -16.89
C CYS A 7 -2.71 -18.40 -17.35
N GLN A 8 -2.42 -17.47 -16.43
CA GLN A 8 -2.16 -16.05 -16.70
C GLN A 8 -3.32 -15.24 -17.32
N LYS A 9 -4.48 -15.87 -17.56
CA LYS A 9 -5.70 -15.17 -17.99
C LYS A 9 -6.17 -14.19 -16.92
N GLU A 10 -6.80 -13.12 -17.36
CA GLU A 10 -7.42 -12.14 -16.49
C GLU A 10 -8.59 -12.73 -15.69
N ILE A 11 -8.70 -12.31 -14.43
CA ILE A 11 -9.70 -12.75 -13.47
C ILE A 11 -10.21 -11.51 -12.73
N GLU A 12 -11.51 -11.51 -12.48
CA GLU A 12 -12.15 -10.58 -11.56
C GLU A 12 -11.54 -10.68 -10.15
N GLU A 13 -11.53 -9.56 -9.43
CA GLU A 13 -10.88 -9.47 -8.12
C GLU A 13 -11.49 -10.44 -7.10
N ASN A 14 -12.80 -10.67 -7.19
CA ASN A 14 -13.58 -11.48 -6.26
C ASN A 14 -13.89 -12.90 -6.76
N SER A 15 -13.33 -13.31 -7.89
CA SER A 15 -13.59 -14.66 -8.41
C SER A 15 -12.88 -15.73 -7.59
N ASN A 16 -13.63 -16.74 -7.14
CA ASN A 16 -13.12 -17.88 -6.36
C ASN A 16 -12.40 -18.92 -7.23
N PHE A 17 -12.64 -18.89 -8.55
CA PHE A 17 -12.07 -19.81 -9.51
C PHE A 17 -11.72 -19.06 -10.80
N CYS A 18 -10.73 -19.54 -11.54
CA CYS A 18 -10.44 -19.02 -12.87
C CYS A 18 -11.44 -19.59 -13.88
N SER A 19 -12.21 -18.72 -14.54
CA SER A 19 -13.20 -19.11 -15.56
C SER A 19 -12.58 -19.80 -16.80
N ASN A 20 -11.26 -19.66 -17.01
CA ASN A 20 -10.57 -20.24 -18.16
C ASN A 20 -9.94 -21.61 -17.87
N CYS A 21 -9.52 -21.90 -16.63
CA CYS A 21 -8.78 -23.13 -16.32
C CYS A 21 -9.26 -23.87 -15.07
N GLY A 22 -10.26 -23.36 -14.36
CA GLY A 22 -10.80 -23.98 -13.13
C GLY A 22 -9.90 -23.84 -11.90
N TYR A 23 -8.72 -23.21 -12.00
CA TYR A 23 -7.82 -23.04 -10.87
C TYR A 23 -8.50 -22.27 -9.73
N LYS A 24 -8.50 -22.85 -8.52
CA LYS A 24 -9.09 -22.24 -7.33
C LYS A 24 -8.26 -21.04 -6.91
N ILE A 25 -8.87 -19.87 -6.96
CA ILE A 25 -8.19 -18.64 -6.61
C ILE A 25 -8.34 -18.38 -5.12
N LYS A 26 -7.22 -18.47 -4.42
CA LYS A 26 -7.14 -18.17 -2.99
C LYS A 26 -7.01 -16.66 -2.76
N ASN A 27 -7.63 -16.15 -1.70
CA ASN A 27 -7.51 -14.76 -1.25
C ASN A 27 -6.25 -14.58 -0.39
N VAL A 28 -5.11 -14.87 -1.02
CA VAL A 28 -3.80 -14.88 -0.38
C VAL A 28 -2.81 -14.05 -1.19
N LYS A 29 -1.80 -13.49 -0.53
CA LYS A 29 -0.65 -12.85 -1.14
C LYS A 29 0.62 -13.62 -0.78
N ILE A 30 1.52 -13.70 -1.75
CA ILE A 30 2.84 -14.33 -1.56
C ILE A 30 3.81 -13.27 -1.05
N CYS A 31 4.55 -13.58 0.01
CA CYS A 31 5.57 -12.69 0.54
C CYS A 31 6.72 -12.54 -0.46
N SER A 32 7.03 -11.31 -0.87
CA SER A 32 8.15 -11.01 -1.78
C SER A 32 9.52 -11.29 -1.14
N ASN A 33 9.62 -11.30 0.19
CA ASN A 33 10.88 -11.56 0.90
C ASN A 33 11.18 -13.06 1.09
N CYS A 34 10.16 -13.89 1.32
CA CYS A 34 10.37 -15.30 1.69
C CYS A 34 9.48 -16.33 0.98
N GLY A 35 8.58 -15.89 0.08
CA GLY A 35 7.68 -16.77 -0.68
C GLY A 35 6.50 -17.36 0.10
N TYR A 36 6.31 -17.02 1.39
CA TYR A 36 5.22 -17.60 2.18
C TYR A 36 3.83 -17.09 1.76
N GLU A 37 2.83 -17.96 1.78
CA GLU A 37 1.41 -17.64 1.54
C GLU A 37 0.81 -16.95 2.78
N ASN A 38 0.33 -15.71 2.63
CA ASN A 38 -0.31 -14.93 3.70
C ASN A 38 -1.71 -14.49 3.28
N ASN A 39 -2.59 -14.14 4.21
CA ASN A 39 -3.88 -13.57 3.87
C ASN A 39 -3.70 -12.16 3.28
N LEU A 40 -4.56 -11.75 2.33
CA LEU A 40 -4.53 -10.41 1.75
C LEU A 40 -4.57 -9.29 2.81
N ILE A 41 -5.31 -9.48 3.92
CA ILE A 41 -5.44 -8.48 4.99
C ILE A 41 -4.25 -8.42 5.95
N ASP A 42 -3.35 -9.40 5.92
CA ASP A 42 -2.25 -9.46 6.88
C ASP A 42 -1.31 -8.26 6.68
N ARG A 43 -0.98 -7.50 7.74
CA ARG A 43 -0.05 -6.36 7.63
C ARG A 43 1.40 -6.80 7.54
N PHE A 44 1.72 -7.96 8.11
CA PHE A 44 3.06 -8.53 8.14
C PHE A 44 3.05 -9.99 7.70
N CYS A 45 4.18 -10.47 7.17
CA CYS A 45 4.35 -11.87 6.87
C CYS A 45 4.42 -12.70 8.17
N LYS A 46 3.53 -13.68 8.31
CA LYS A 46 3.48 -14.58 9.48
C LYS A 46 4.71 -15.48 9.62
N LYS A 47 5.54 -15.60 8.57
CA LYS A 47 6.77 -16.39 8.59
C LYS A 47 8.02 -15.56 8.86
N CYS A 48 8.20 -14.42 8.18
CA CYS A 48 9.46 -13.66 8.23
C CYS A 48 9.32 -12.22 8.76
N GLY A 49 8.11 -11.77 9.12
CA GLY A 49 7.87 -10.43 9.64
C GLY A 49 7.88 -9.31 8.61
N TYR A 50 8.10 -9.59 7.31
CA TYR A 50 8.09 -8.57 6.26
C TYR A 50 6.79 -7.76 6.25
N SER A 51 6.90 -6.43 6.25
CA SER A 51 5.74 -5.53 6.22
C SER A 51 5.16 -5.39 4.82
N PHE A 52 3.85 -5.59 4.71
CA PHE A 52 3.08 -5.37 3.48
C PHE A 52 2.49 -3.96 3.38
N GLU A 53 2.72 -3.09 4.36
CA GLU A 53 2.22 -1.71 4.30
C GLU A 53 2.93 -0.95 3.18
N LYS A 54 2.14 -0.52 2.19
CA LYS A 54 2.60 0.48 1.21
C LYS A 54 2.71 1.80 1.96
N THR A 55 3.92 2.26 2.26
CA THR A 55 4.13 3.65 2.68
C THR A 55 3.49 4.55 1.63
N LYS A 56 2.39 5.22 1.99
CA LYS A 56 1.88 6.34 1.19
C LYS A 56 2.98 7.39 1.22
N ASN A 57 3.78 7.45 0.17
CA ASN A 57 4.73 8.52 -0.05
C ASN A 57 3.91 9.79 -0.31
N PHE A 58 3.50 10.46 0.77
CA PHE A 58 3.09 11.84 0.67
C PHE A 58 4.34 12.60 0.26
N LYS A 59 4.42 12.99 -1.03
CA LYS A 59 5.35 14.02 -1.48
C LYS A 59 5.09 15.23 -0.58
N LEU A 60 5.95 15.45 0.40
CA LEU A 60 5.99 16.71 1.13
C LEU A 60 6.32 17.77 0.07
N ASN A 61 5.30 18.47 -0.39
CA ASN A 61 5.50 19.63 -1.25
C ASN A 61 6.25 20.68 -0.41
N LYS A 62 7.49 20.97 -0.82
CA LYS A 62 8.41 21.95 -0.23
C LYS A 62 7.86 23.40 -0.17
N PHE A 63 6.62 23.61 -0.62
CA PHE A 63 5.94 24.90 -0.69
C PHE A 63 5.44 25.42 0.68
N PHE A 64 5.28 24.56 1.70
CA PHE A 64 4.77 24.98 3.02
C PHE A 64 5.79 25.70 3.91
N ILE A 65 7.09 25.72 3.56
CA ILE A 65 8.15 26.24 4.45
C ILE A 65 8.49 27.72 4.16
N ILE A 66 7.89 28.35 3.13
CA ILE A 66 8.31 29.70 2.69
C ILE A 66 7.50 30.87 3.29
N PHE A 67 6.64 30.65 4.30
CA PHE A 67 5.78 31.72 4.86
C PHE A 67 6.20 32.29 6.22
N PHE A 68 7.32 31.90 6.81
CA PHE A 68 7.73 32.37 8.14
C PHE A 68 8.87 33.41 8.19
N SER A 69 9.29 34.00 7.07
CA SER A 69 10.47 34.89 7.07
C SER A 69 10.21 36.38 6.80
N SER A 70 8.97 36.85 6.63
CA SER A 70 8.74 38.28 6.34
C SER A 70 7.33 38.78 6.68
N GLN A 71 6.94 38.81 7.96
CA GLN A 71 5.99 39.83 8.44
C GLN A 71 6.50 40.39 9.77
N LYS A 72 7.08 41.59 9.69
CA LYS A 72 7.28 42.48 10.83
C LYS A 72 5.90 42.85 11.37
N ILE A 73 5.47 42.21 12.47
CA ILE A 73 4.30 42.66 13.22
C ILE A 73 4.83 43.16 14.57
N SER A 74 4.91 44.48 14.67
CA SER A 74 5.22 45.21 15.91
C SER A 74 4.05 45.05 16.87
N VAL A 75 4.17 44.16 17.85
CA VAL A 75 3.23 44.12 18.98
C VAL A 75 3.70 45.14 20.01
N SER A 76 3.04 46.29 20.07
CA SER A 76 3.20 47.27 21.14
C SER A 76 2.59 46.71 22.44
N ILE A 77 3.45 46.39 23.40
CA ILE A 77 3.06 46.14 24.78
C ILE A 77 2.83 47.52 25.42
N LYS A 78 1.57 47.83 25.77
CA LYS A 78 1.25 48.89 26.73
C LYS A 78 1.30 48.28 28.13
N PHE A 79 2.12 48.88 28.98
CA PHE A 79 2.08 48.73 30.44
C PHE A 79 0.80 49.37 31.00
#